data_AF-A0A1L7I9N1-F1
#
_entry.id   AF-A0A1L7I9N1-F1
#
_cell.length_a   1.000
_cell.length_b   1.000
_cell.length_c   1.000
_cell.angle_alpha   90.00
_cell.angle_beta   90.00
_cell.angle_gamma   90.00
#
_symmetry.space_group_name_H-M   'P 1'
#
loop_
_entity.id
_entity.type
_entity.pdbx_description
1 polymer ?
#
loop_
_entity_poly.entity_id
_entity_poly.type
_entity_poly.pdbx_seq_one_letter_code
_entity_poly.pdbx_strand_id
1 'polypeptide(L)'
;MATLEEIIAIKIDVVQRGGRKKDFWDLHALFNSDMLDLHKNRYPYTHERNTIIENFTNFSQADDDFDPICLHGKYWEFIKDDIEQLVNSWRRSNKD
;
A
#
# COMPACT_ATOMS: atom_id res chain seq x y z
N MET A 1 -1.00 -14.54 -17.19
CA MET A 1 -1.32 -13.21 -16.65
C MET A 1 -1.16 -13.30 -15.14
N ALA A 2 -0.66 -12.26 -14.48
CA ALA A 2 -0.57 -12.25 -13.02
C ALA A 2 -1.98 -12.19 -12.40
N THR A 3 -2.20 -12.87 -11.27
CA THR A 3 -3.47 -12.75 -10.54
C THR A 3 -3.54 -11.43 -9.79
N LEU A 4 -4.75 -11.06 -9.34
CA LEU A 4 -4.95 -9.85 -8.54
C LEU A 4 -4.11 -9.85 -7.25
N GLU A 5 -4.06 -11.01 -6.58
CA GLU A 5 -3.29 -11.24 -5.36
C GLU A 5 -1.78 -11.04 -5.60
N GLU A 6 -1.28 -11.49 -6.74
CA GLU A 6 0.12 -11.29 -7.12
C GLU A 6 0.42 -9.81 -7.37
N ILE A 7 -0.50 -9.09 -8.02
CA ILE A 7 -0.36 -7.65 -8.25
C ILE A 7 -0.32 -6.90 -6.91
N ILE A 8 -1.21 -7.22 -5.98
CA ILE A 8 -1.23 -6.65 -4.63
C ILE A 8 0.13 -6.88 -3.94
N ALA A 9 0.62 -8.11 -3.93
CA ALA A 9 1.90 -8.44 -3.31
C ALA A 9 3.07 -7.67 -3.97
N ILE A 10 3.09 -7.55 -5.30
CA ILE A 10 4.12 -6.76 -6.02
C ILE A 10 4.05 -5.29 -5.61
N LYS A 11 2.86 -4.70 -5.49
CA LYS A 11 2.69 -3.30 -5.10
C LYS A 11 3.15 -3.05 -3.67
N ILE A 12 2.90 -3.98 -2.76
CA ILE A 12 3.41 -3.89 -1.38
C ILE A 12 4.93 -3.92 -1.34
N ASP A 13 5.60 -4.79 -2.10
CA ASP A 13 7.07 -4.82 -2.14
C ASP A 13 7.65 -3.50 -2.66
N VAL A 14 6.95 -2.83 -3.59
CA VAL A 14 7.34 -1.50 -4.07
C VAL A 14 7.15 -0.43 -2.99
N VAL A 15 6.00 -0.41 -2.30
CA VAL A 15 5.75 0.53 -1.19
C VAL A 15 6.70 0.29 -0.01
N GLN A 16 7.06 -0.96 0.28
CA GLN A 16 8.08 -1.29 1.28
C GLN A 16 9.41 -0.56 1.03
N ARG A 17 9.70 -0.17 -0.23
CA ARG A 17 10.94 0.52 -0.63
C ARG A 17 10.75 2.02 -0.83
N GLY A 18 9.61 2.58 -0.45
CA GLY A 18 9.27 4.01 -0.55
C GLY A 18 8.07 4.30 -1.46
N GLY A 19 7.81 3.45 -2.44
CA GLY A 19 6.64 3.57 -3.32
C GLY A 19 6.63 4.80 -4.24
N ARG A 20 5.72 4.81 -5.21
CA ARG A 20 5.39 5.96 -6.05
C ARG A 20 3.92 6.31 -5.91
N LYS A 21 3.51 7.55 -6.20
CA LYS A 21 2.10 7.97 -6.06
C LYS A 21 1.11 7.00 -6.70
N LYS A 22 1.41 6.52 -7.92
CA LYS A 22 0.59 5.52 -8.62
C LYS A 22 0.43 4.19 -7.87
N ASP A 23 1.42 3.75 -7.10
CA ASP A 23 1.38 2.47 -6.40
C ASP A 23 0.43 2.55 -5.20
N PHE A 24 0.42 3.68 -4.49
CA PHE A 24 -0.57 3.98 -3.44
C PHE A 24 -1.98 4.06 -4.01
N TRP A 25 -2.13 4.69 -5.17
CA TRP A 25 -3.39 4.72 -5.93
C TRP A 25 -3.89 3.32 -6.30
N ASP A 26 -3.03 2.48 -6.85
CA ASP A 26 -3.37 1.10 -7.21
C ASP A 26 -3.76 0.31 -5.96
N LEU A 27 -2.97 0.41 -4.89
CA LEU A 27 -3.29 -0.27 -3.62
C LEU A 27 -4.62 0.21 -3.04
N HIS A 28 -4.92 1.51 -3.09
CA HIS A 28 -6.21 2.07 -2.67
C HIS A 28 -7.38 1.50 -3.47
N ALA A 29 -7.23 1.37 -4.79
CA ALA A 29 -8.25 0.76 -5.64
C ALA A 29 -8.45 -0.74 -5.34
N LEU A 30 -7.39 -1.41 -4.86
CA LEU A 30 -7.36 -2.84 -4.56
C LEU A 30 -7.62 -3.17 -3.08
N PHE A 31 -7.81 -2.16 -2.22
CA PHE A 31 -7.91 -2.26 -0.75
C PHE A 31 -8.55 -3.57 -0.30
N ASN A 32 -7.72 -4.45 0.28
CA ASN A 32 -8.13 -5.74 0.82
C ASN A 32 -7.55 -5.90 2.23
N SER A 33 -8.27 -6.57 3.13
CA SER A 33 -7.80 -6.88 4.49
C SER A 33 -6.53 -7.72 4.48
N ASP A 34 -6.36 -8.57 3.46
CA ASP A 34 -5.36 -9.64 3.46
C ASP A 34 -4.04 -9.22 2.79
N MET A 35 -3.90 -7.95 2.41
CA MET A 35 -2.76 -7.45 1.62
C MET A 35 -1.39 -7.80 2.24
N LEU A 36 -1.24 -7.65 3.56
CA LEU A 36 0.02 -7.99 4.23
C LEU A 36 0.33 -9.50 4.16
N ASP A 37 -0.68 -10.35 4.29
CA ASP A 37 -0.50 -11.81 4.22
C ASP A 37 -0.22 -12.26 2.79
N LEU A 38 -0.85 -11.64 1.79
CA LEU A 38 -0.54 -11.86 0.38
C LEU A 38 0.93 -11.53 0.07
N HIS A 39 1.46 -10.42 0.58
CA HIS A 39 2.88 -10.09 0.46
C HIS A 39 3.76 -11.10 1.20
N LYS A 40 3.41 -11.47 2.43
CA LYS A 40 4.16 -12.44 3.24
C LYS A 40 4.26 -13.81 2.58
N ASN A 41 3.17 -14.30 2.01
CA ASN A 41 3.12 -15.59 1.34
C ASN A 41 3.98 -15.61 0.08
N ARG A 42 4.01 -14.51 -0.67
CA ARG A 42 4.79 -14.41 -1.92
C ARG A 42 6.28 -14.12 -1.68
N TYR A 43 6.59 -13.25 -0.72
CA TYR A 43 7.94 -12.76 -0.45
C TYR A 43 8.35 -12.99 1.01
N PRO A 44 8.37 -14.25 1.50
CA PRO A 44 8.56 -14.54 2.92
C PRO A 44 9.91 -14.06 3.47
N TYR A 45 10.94 -14.01 2.64
CA TYR A 45 12.30 -13.62 3.03
C TYR A 45 12.55 -12.11 3.03
N THR A 46 11.71 -11.33 2.35
CA THR A 46 11.83 -9.87 2.26
C THR A 46 10.61 -9.17 2.83
N HIS A 47 9.75 -9.89 3.56
CA HIS A 47 8.57 -9.33 4.19
C HIS A 47 8.93 -8.69 5.53
N GLU A 48 9.05 -7.37 5.53
CA GLU A 48 9.31 -6.58 6.73
C GLU A 48 8.03 -5.82 7.13
N ARG A 49 7.14 -6.48 7.89
CA ARG A 49 5.81 -5.96 8.23
C ARG A 49 5.86 -4.53 8.79
N ASN A 50 6.77 -4.25 9.71
CA ASN A 50 6.87 -2.93 10.34
C ASN A 50 7.33 -1.86 9.34
N THR A 51 8.30 -2.19 8.48
CA THR A 51 8.75 -1.29 7.40
C THR A 51 7.65 -1.04 6.38
N ILE A 52 6.86 -2.05 6.03
CA ILE A 52 5.69 -1.88 5.15
C ILE A 52 4.70 -0.91 5.81
N ILE A 53 4.34 -1.13 7.07
CA ILE A 53 3.42 -0.27 7.83
C ILE A 53 3.90 1.18 7.91
N GLU A 54 5.20 1.39 8.15
CA GLU A 54 5.81 2.72 8.20
C GLU A 54 5.76 3.39 6.83
N ASN A 55 6.19 2.70 5.78
CA ASN A 55 6.27 3.25 4.43
C ASN A 55 4.91 3.42 3.75
N PHE A 56 3.88 2.69 4.17
CA PHE A 56 2.50 2.94 3.73
C PHE A 56 1.99 4.33 4.16
N THR A 57 2.52 4.90 5.24
CA THR A 57 2.20 6.26 5.70
C THR A 57 3.28 7.29 5.38
N ASN A 58 4.38 6.86 4.74
CA ASN A 58 5.45 7.77 4.34
C ASN A 58 5.25 8.22 2.89
N PHE A 59 4.55 9.33 2.73
CA PHE A 59 4.25 9.89 1.41
C PHE A 59 5.34 10.81 0.86
N SER A 60 6.45 11.03 1.58
CA SER A 60 7.47 12.04 1.22
C SER A 60 7.97 11.92 -0.23
N GLN A 61 8.22 10.71 -0.72
CA GLN A 61 8.62 10.50 -2.12
C GLN A 61 7.45 10.58 -3.11
N ALA A 62 6.25 10.19 -2.66
CA ALA A 62 5.06 10.20 -3.49
C ALA A 62 4.48 11.60 -3.66
N ASP A 63 4.57 12.48 -2.66
CA ASP A 63 4.02 13.84 -2.73
C ASP A 63 4.60 14.65 -3.90
N ASP A 64 5.89 14.45 -4.19
CA ASP A 64 6.62 15.10 -5.30
C ASP A 64 6.35 14.46 -6.69
N ASP A 65 5.72 13.28 -6.73
CA ASP A 65 5.40 12.57 -7.98
C ASP A 65 4.17 13.19 -8.66
N PHE A 66 4.08 13.11 -9.99
CA PHE A 66 2.90 13.61 -10.71
C PHE A 66 1.63 12.85 -10.32
N ASP A 67 0.52 13.58 -10.21
CA ASP A 67 -0.79 12.98 -9.99
C ASP A 67 -1.17 12.10 -11.20
N PRO A 68 -1.48 10.81 -10.99
CA PRO A 68 -1.96 9.96 -12.07
C PRO A 68 -3.33 10.43 -12.55
N ILE A 69 -3.67 10.15 -13.82
CA ILE A 69 -5.02 10.39 -14.34
C ILE A 69 -5.99 9.46 -13.60
N CYS A 70 -6.72 10.00 -12.64
CA CYS A 70 -7.76 9.29 -11.93
C CYS A 70 -9.07 9.30 -12.71
N LEU A 71 -9.54 8.13 -13.14
CA LEU A 71 -10.85 7.98 -13.79
C LEU A 71 -12.04 8.02 -12.81
N HIS A 72 -11.78 8.00 -11.50
CA HIS A 72 -12.78 7.98 -10.43
C HIS A 72 -12.92 9.31 -9.70
N GLY A 73 -12.24 10.37 -10.14
CA GLY A 73 -12.33 11.71 -9.54
C GLY A 73 -11.84 11.82 -8.09
N LYS A 74 -10.99 10.89 -7.63
CA LYS A 74 -10.38 10.96 -6.30
C LYS A 74 -9.21 11.95 -6.28
N TYR A 75 -8.94 12.49 -5.10
CA TYR A 75 -7.83 13.41 -4.85
C TYR A 75 -6.78 12.71 -3.99
N TRP A 76 -5.52 13.11 -4.16
CA TRP A 76 -4.41 12.51 -3.44
C TRP A 76 -4.57 12.55 -1.92
N GLU A 77 -5.04 13.67 -1.37
CA GLU A 77 -5.25 13.83 0.07
C GLU A 77 -6.24 12.80 0.66
N PHE A 78 -7.35 12.51 -0.03
CA PHE A 78 -8.31 11.50 0.46
C PHE A 78 -7.74 10.08 0.42
N ILE A 79 -6.85 9.80 -0.52
CA ILE A 79 -6.17 8.50 -0.60
C ILE A 79 -5.23 8.34 0.58
N LYS A 80 -4.50 9.39 0.95
CA LYS A 80 -3.64 9.38 2.15
C LYS A 80 -4.47 9.12 3.41
N ASP A 81 -5.59 9.83 3.58
CA ASP A 81 -6.50 9.64 4.73
C ASP A 81 -7.02 8.19 4.83
N ASP A 82 -7.43 7.59 3.72
CA ASP A 82 -7.93 6.21 3.69
C ASP A 82 -6.80 5.20 3.99
N ILE A 83 -5.59 5.44 3.48
CA ILE A 83 -4.42 4.61 3.75
C ILE A 83 -4.01 4.68 5.22
N GLU A 84 -4.03 5.86 5.82
CA GLU A 84 -3.78 6.01 7.25
C GLU A 84 -4.79 5.23 8.10
N GLN A 85 -6.08 5.27 7.73
CA GLN A 85 -7.11 4.48 8.40
C GLN A 85 -6.86 2.97 8.28
N LEU A 86 -6.52 2.50 7.08
CA LEU A 86 -6.15 1.10 6.85
C LEU A 86 -4.95 0.70 7.71
N VAL A 87 -3.88 1.50 7.71
CA VAL A 87 -2.67 1.22 8.50
C VAL A 87 -2.98 1.20 9.99
N ASN A 88 -3.85 2.10 10.47
CA ASN A 88 -4.29 2.11 11.86
C ASN A 88 -5.06 0.83 12.23
N SER A 89 -5.80 0.23 11.30
CA SER A 89 -6.42 -1.09 11.51
C SER A 89 -5.36 -2.19 11.68
N TRP A 90 -4.31 -2.20 10.84
CA TRP A 90 -3.23 -3.18 10.95
C TRP A 90 -2.43 -3.07 12.24
N ARG A 91 -2.23 -1.85 12.74
CA ARG A 91 -1.57 -1.58 14.02
C ARG A 91 -2.40 -2.08 15.21
N ARG A 92 -3.73 -2.05 15.12
CA ARG A 92 -4.64 -2.55 16.16
C ARG A 92 -4.67 -4.07 16.20
N SER A 93 -4.68 -4.74 15.04
CA SER A 93 -4.66 -6.21 14.95
C SER A 93 -3.34 -6.87 15.42
N ASN A 94 -2.32 -6.09 15.74
CA ASN A 94 -0.99 -6.57 16.17
C ASN A 94 -0.78 -6.42 17.70
N LYS A 95 -1.83 -6.07 18.45
CA LYS A 95 -1.79 -5.87 19.92
C LYS A 95 -2.34 -7.03 20.74
N ASP A 96 -2.68 -8.15 20.09
CA ASP A 96 -3.16 -9.38 20.72
C ASP A 96 -2.08 -10.48 20.69
#